data_AF-A0A7C2HDD0-F1
#
_entry.id   AF-A0A7C2HDD0-F1
#
_cell.length_a   1.000
_cell.length_b   1.000
_cell.length_c   1.000
_cell.angle_alpha   90.00
_cell.angle_beta   90.00
_cell.angle_gamma   90.00
#
_symmetry.space_group_name_H-M   'P 1'
#
loop_
_entity.id
_entity.type
_entity.pdbx_description
1 polymer ?
#
loop_
_entity_poly.entity_id
_entity_poly.type
_entity_poly.pdbx_seq_one_letter_code
_entity_poly.pdbx_strand_id
1 'polypeptide(L)'
;MRGLAAAVALLTALAFAPGPALAGPKGPKVKVKTYVAGEAFCPSAALVYGTIVISPGTCYTLFLLRESRGTFLAFAPAGVKIPPGQLVRLNTPAGAKLRGRFLYLVPVATPVALVAVGTATLVAVRAEDLGPRLTLTLVGVAAPNVVVSFSVRL
;
A
#
# COMPACT_ATOMS: atom_id res chain seq x y z
N MET A 1 20.62 -44.91 70.75
CA MET A 1 21.99 -44.80 70.21
C MET A 1 21.89 -44.49 68.73
N ARG A 2 22.50 -43.37 68.27
CA ARG A 2 23.07 -43.08 66.92
C ARG A 2 22.16 -43.34 65.69
N GLY A 3 21.97 -42.46 64.71
CA GLY A 3 22.56 -41.17 64.29
C GLY A 3 21.62 -40.58 63.22
N LEU A 4 21.51 -39.25 63.09
CA LEU A 4 22.30 -38.39 62.19
C LEU A 4 22.42 -38.88 60.73
N ALA A 5 21.64 -38.28 59.83
CA ALA A 5 21.96 -37.93 58.43
C ALA A 5 20.65 -37.48 57.74
N ALA A 6 20.29 -36.19 57.67
CA ALA A 6 20.81 -35.20 56.72
C ALA A 6 20.77 -35.70 55.26
N ALA A 7 19.63 -35.56 54.59
CA ALA A 7 19.52 -35.61 53.14
C ALA A 7 19.19 -34.20 52.63
N VAL A 8 20.23 -33.45 52.31
CA VAL A 8 20.15 -32.13 51.68
C VAL A 8 19.70 -32.33 50.24
N ALA A 9 18.54 -31.74 49.90
CA ALA A 9 17.99 -31.74 48.56
C ALA A 9 18.88 -30.92 47.61
N LEU A 10 19.51 -31.60 46.66
CA LEU A 10 20.31 -31.01 45.60
C LEU A 10 19.35 -30.48 44.51
N LEU A 11 18.87 -29.24 44.65
CA LEU A 11 18.19 -28.54 43.55
C LEU A 11 19.22 -28.05 42.54
N THR A 12 19.28 -28.76 41.42
CA THR A 12 20.03 -28.43 40.21
C THR A 12 19.54 -27.10 39.63
N ALA A 13 20.33 -26.05 39.82
CA ALA A 13 20.17 -24.79 39.11
C ALA A 13 20.47 -25.02 37.60
N LEU A 14 19.41 -25.09 36.79
CA LEU A 14 19.52 -25.02 35.33
C LEU A 14 19.97 -23.61 34.96
N ALA A 15 21.25 -23.49 34.59
CA ALA A 15 21.84 -22.30 34.02
C ALA A 15 21.10 -21.92 32.72
N PHE A 16 20.39 -20.79 32.74
CA PHE A 16 19.99 -20.09 31.52
C PHE A 16 21.25 -19.55 30.84
N ALA A 17 21.83 -20.33 29.93
CA ALA A 17 22.81 -19.82 28.99
C ALA A 17 22.06 -18.98 27.93
N PRO A 18 22.36 -17.68 27.75
CA PRO A 18 21.86 -16.93 26.61
C PRO A 18 22.52 -17.52 25.35
N GLY A 19 21.74 -18.31 24.61
CA GLY A 19 22.17 -18.80 23.30
C GLY A 19 22.47 -17.62 22.36
N PRO A 20 23.46 -17.74 21.47
CA PRO A 20 23.78 -16.69 20.52
C PRO A 20 22.54 -16.44 19.64
N ALA A 21 22.04 -15.21 19.68
CA ALA A 21 20.97 -14.77 18.79
C ALA A 21 21.47 -14.94 17.35
N LEU A 22 20.99 -16.00 16.68
CA LEU A 22 21.12 -16.18 15.24
C LEU A 22 20.60 -14.91 14.58
N ALA A 23 21.52 -14.10 14.04
CA ALA A 23 21.19 -12.98 13.20
C ALA A 23 20.37 -13.51 12.02
N GLY A 24 19.06 -13.30 12.08
CA GLY A 24 18.16 -13.68 11.00
C GLY A 24 18.61 -13.03 9.69
N PRO A 25 18.36 -13.66 8.53
CA PRO A 25 18.72 -13.09 7.24
C PRO A 25 18.20 -11.65 7.14
N LYS A 26 19.09 -10.69 6.84
CA LYS A 26 18.68 -9.32 6.48
C LYS A 26 17.75 -9.43 5.29
N GLY A 27 16.45 -9.33 5.53
CA GLY A 27 15.44 -9.38 4.48
C GLY A 27 15.72 -8.36 3.38
N PRO A 28 15.22 -8.58 2.16
CA PRO A 28 15.43 -7.67 1.05
C PRO A 28 15.07 -6.23 1.46
N LYS A 29 15.93 -5.27 1.12
CA LYS A 29 15.73 -3.86 1.45
C LYS A 29 14.54 -3.31 0.66
N VAL A 30 13.35 -3.34 1.27
CA VAL A 30 12.13 -2.75 0.69
C VAL A 30 12.28 -1.24 0.70
N LYS A 31 12.22 -0.61 -0.47
CA LYS A 31 12.19 0.85 -0.58
C LYS A 31 10.75 1.31 -0.36
N VAL A 32 10.52 2.02 0.74
CA VAL A 32 9.20 2.52 1.10
C VAL A 32 9.16 4.02 0.89
N LYS A 33 8.17 4.52 0.15
CA LYS A 33 7.89 5.95 0.05
C LYS A 33 6.39 6.20 0.20
N THR A 34 6.03 7.13 1.08
CA THR A 34 4.65 7.59 1.22
C THR A 34 4.45 8.84 0.39
N TYR A 35 3.37 8.85 -0.38
CA TYR A 35 2.90 9.96 -1.19
C TYR A 35 1.63 10.50 -0.56
N VAL A 36 1.58 11.79 -0.27
CA VAL A 36 0.34 12.42 0.25
C VAL A 36 -0.69 12.60 -0.85
N ALA A 37 -1.96 12.80 -0.48
CA ALA A 37 -3.03 12.98 -1.45
C ALA A 37 -2.77 14.21 -2.33
N GLY A 38 -2.77 14.01 -3.66
CA GLY A 38 -2.43 15.05 -4.63
C GLY A 38 -0.95 15.14 -5.00
N GLU A 39 -0.06 14.44 -4.27
CA GLU A 39 1.36 14.35 -4.61
C GLU A 39 1.57 13.61 -5.94
N ALA A 40 2.57 14.04 -6.69
CA ALA A 40 2.96 13.41 -7.94
C ALA A 40 3.69 12.08 -7.68
N PHE A 41 3.10 10.99 -8.16
CA PHE A 41 3.68 9.66 -8.20
C PHE A 41 4.39 9.44 -9.55
N CYS A 42 5.71 9.28 -9.54
CA CYS A 42 6.52 9.10 -10.74
C CYS A 42 7.15 7.69 -10.72
N PRO A 43 6.58 6.70 -11.44
CA PRO A 43 7.18 5.38 -11.53
C PRO A 43 8.48 5.44 -12.34
N SER A 44 9.56 4.87 -11.79
CA SER A 44 10.86 4.80 -12.45
C SER A 44 10.95 3.74 -13.54
N ALA A 45 9.97 2.83 -13.59
CA ALA A 45 9.90 1.69 -14.49
C ALA A 45 8.44 1.41 -14.84
N ALA A 46 8.19 0.67 -15.93
CA ALA A 46 6.83 0.38 -16.35
C ALA A 46 6.13 -0.50 -15.30
N LEU A 47 4.92 -0.10 -14.87
CA LEU A 47 4.13 -0.87 -13.91
C LEU A 47 3.05 -1.66 -14.65
N VAL A 48 3.06 -2.98 -14.48
CA VAL A 48 2.15 -3.89 -15.18
C VAL A 48 1.16 -4.50 -14.20
N TYR A 49 -0.13 -4.38 -14.51
CA TYR A 49 -1.23 -5.03 -13.80
C TYR A 49 -2.16 -5.71 -14.81
N GLY A 50 -2.11 -7.05 -14.89
CA GLY A 50 -2.83 -7.78 -15.94
C GLY A 50 -2.44 -7.28 -17.34
N THR A 51 -3.40 -6.72 -18.07
CA THR A 51 -3.20 -6.11 -19.39
C THR A 51 -2.90 -4.61 -19.36
N ILE A 52 -2.91 -3.99 -18.18
CA ILE A 52 -2.68 -2.54 -18.01
C ILE A 52 -1.19 -2.31 -17.82
N VAL A 53 -0.61 -1.47 -18.67
CA VAL A 53 0.79 -1.03 -18.58
C VAL A 53 0.81 0.47 -18.34
N ILE A 54 1.25 0.87 -17.14
CA ILE A 54 1.45 2.28 -16.77
C ILE A 54 2.85 2.68 -17.21
N SER A 55 2.92 3.72 -18.03
CA SER A 55 4.17 4.15 -18.65
C SER A 55 5.16 4.72 -17.62
N PRO A 56 6.45 4.39 -17.74
CA PRO A 56 7.48 5.07 -16.98
C PRO A 56 7.69 6.50 -17.48
N GLY A 57 8.40 7.32 -16.70
CA GLY A 57 8.83 8.66 -17.12
C GLY A 57 7.72 9.73 -17.11
N THR A 58 6.49 9.37 -16.79
CA THR A 58 5.38 10.31 -16.56
C THR A 58 5.00 10.32 -15.09
N CYS A 59 4.72 11.49 -14.53
CA CYS A 59 4.22 11.61 -13.17
C CYS A 59 2.69 11.68 -13.16
N TYR A 60 2.09 10.98 -12.21
CA TYR A 60 0.65 10.84 -12.08
C TYR A 60 0.15 11.37 -10.75
N THR A 61 -1.06 11.92 -10.74
CA THR A 61 -1.83 12.12 -9.52
C THR A 61 -2.81 10.95 -9.38
N LEU A 62 -2.84 10.33 -8.20
CA LEU A 62 -3.62 9.12 -7.94
C LEU A 62 -4.99 9.44 -7.33
N PHE A 63 -6.01 8.77 -7.85
CA PHE A 63 -7.39 8.89 -7.41
C PHE A 63 -7.98 7.52 -7.12
N LEU A 64 -8.87 7.43 -6.15
CA LEU A 64 -9.79 6.31 -6.02
C LEU A 64 -11.10 6.68 -6.71
N LEU A 65 -11.39 5.99 -7.81
CA LEU A 65 -12.57 6.19 -8.64
C LEU A 65 -13.57 5.07 -8.33
N ARG A 66 -14.81 5.42 -7.98
CA ARG A 66 -15.91 4.48 -7.83
C ARG A 66 -16.96 4.74 -8.91
N GLU A 67 -17.11 3.80 -9.83
CA GLU A 67 -18.19 3.77 -10.82
C GLU A 67 -19.19 2.66 -10.49
N SER A 68 -20.32 2.63 -11.20
CA SER A 68 -21.31 1.55 -11.08
C SER A 68 -20.73 0.17 -11.42
N ARG A 69 -19.70 0.13 -12.27
CA ARG A 69 -19.03 -1.11 -12.73
C ARG A 69 -17.91 -1.59 -11.80
N GLY A 70 -17.47 -0.78 -10.84
CA GLY A 70 -16.38 -1.17 -9.95
C GLY A 70 -15.62 0.01 -9.33
N THR A 71 -14.59 -0.32 -8.56
CA THR A 71 -13.63 0.64 -8.01
C THR A 71 -12.31 0.50 -8.72
N PHE A 72 -11.68 1.65 -9.00
CA PHE A 72 -10.42 1.72 -9.72
C PHE A 72 -9.46 2.66 -9.02
N LEU A 73 -8.19 2.28 -8.95
CA LEU A 73 -7.09 3.22 -8.75
C LEU A 73 -6.82 3.89 -10.10
N ALA A 74 -7.18 5.16 -10.19
CA ALA A 74 -7.10 5.94 -11.40
C ALA A 74 -5.84 6.83 -11.42
N PHE A 75 -5.18 6.86 -12.58
CA PHE A 75 -3.97 7.64 -12.82
C PHE A 75 -4.30 8.81 -13.74
N ALA A 76 -4.22 10.03 -13.23
CA ALA A 76 -4.34 11.25 -14.03
C ALA A 76 -2.95 11.91 -14.21
N PRO A 77 -2.74 12.74 -15.25
CA PRO A 77 -1.54 13.57 -15.33
C PRO A 77 -1.34 14.39 -14.06
N ALA A 78 -0.09 14.57 -13.63
CA ALA A 78 0.21 15.44 -12.50
C ALA A 78 -0.34 16.86 -12.69
N GLY A 79 -0.64 17.53 -11.57
CA GLY A 79 -1.10 18.93 -11.56
C GLY A 79 -2.63 19.11 -11.62
N VAL A 80 -3.40 18.04 -11.39
CA VAL A 80 -4.84 18.19 -11.13
C VAL A 80 -5.02 18.86 -9.76
N LYS A 81 -5.56 20.09 -9.77
CA LYS A 81 -5.81 20.86 -8.54
C LYS A 81 -7.16 20.48 -7.94
N ILE A 82 -7.15 19.48 -7.07
CA ILE A 82 -8.29 19.12 -6.21
C ILE A 82 -7.78 19.15 -4.75
N PRO A 83 -8.49 19.80 -3.82
CA PRO A 83 -8.16 19.74 -2.40
C PRO A 83 -8.12 18.29 -1.87
N PRO A 84 -7.12 17.94 -1.04
CA PRO A 84 -7.08 16.64 -0.37
C PRO A 84 -8.36 16.34 0.40
N GLY A 85 -8.84 15.10 0.36
CA GLY A 85 -10.09 14.67 1.02
C GLY A 85 -11.37 15.13 0.32
N GLN A 86 -11.28 16.02 -0.68
CA GLN A 86 -12.46 16.39 -1.45
C GLN A 86 -12.89 15.26 -2.37
N LEU A 87 -14.15 14.87 -2.22
CA LEU A 87 -14.82 13.92 -3.09
C LEU A 87 -15.43 14.67 -4.27
N VAL A 88 -15.06 14.27 -5.48
CA VAL A 88 -15.55 14.85 -6.72
C VAL A 88 -16.65 13.96 -7.29
N ARG A 89 -17.87 14.49 -7.40
CA ARG A 89 -18.99 13.77 -8.03
C ARG A 89 -18.84 13.79 -9.55
N LEU A 90 -18.91 12.63 -10.17
CA LEU A 90 -18.70 12.44 -11.62
C LEU A 90 -19.83 13.01 -12.48
N ASN A 91 -21.01 13.27 -11.91
CA ASN A 91 -22.15 13.87 -12.60
C ASN A 91 -22.10 15.42 -12.66
N THR A 92 -21.04 16.03 -12.13
CA THR A 92 -20.81 17.48 -12.22
C THR A 92 -19.89 17.81 -13.39
N PRO A 93 -19.90 19.06 -13.91
CA PRO A 93 -18.95 19.47 -14.95
C PRO A 93 -17.48 19.24 -14.56
N ALA A 94 -17.13 19.47 -13.28
CA ALA A 94 -15.80 19.20 -12.75
C ALA A 94 -15.47 17.70 -12.78
N GLY A 95 -16.43 16.84 -12.41
CA GLY A 95 -16.30 15.39 -12.46
C GLY A 95 -16.16 14.85 -13.89
N ALA A 96 -16.93 15.37 -14.84
CA ALA A 96 -16.82 15.01 -16.25
C ALA A 96 -15.45 15.36 -16.82
N LYS A 97 -14.94 16.56 -16.49
CA LYS A 97 -13.59 16.99 -16.88
C LYS A 97 -12.52 16.11 -16.26
N LEU A 98 -12.65 15.75 -14.97
CA LEU A 98 -11.71 14.87 -14.29
C LEU A 98 -11.69 13.47 -14.91
N ARG A 99 -12.88 12.91 -15.23
CA ARG A 99 -13.01 11.58 -15.83
C ARG A 99 -12.28 11.48 -17.17
N GLY A 100 -12.35 12.52 -18.00
CA GLY A 100 -11.61 12.60 -19.27
C GLY A 100 -10.09 12.74 -19.12
N ARG A 101 -9.57 12.93 -17.90
CA ARG A 101 -8.12 13.03 -17.62
C ARG A 101 -7.52 11.75 -17.07
N PHE A 102 -8.31 10.73 -16.76
CA PHE A 102 -7.76 9.45 -16.30
C PHE A 102 -7.16 8.69 -17.49
N LEU A 103 -5.87 8.40 -17.41
CA LEU A 103 -5.11 7.68 -18.43
C LEU A 103 -5.12 6.17 -18.19
N TYR A 104 -5.10 5.75 -16.93
CA TYR A 104 -5.11 4.34 -16.53
C TYR A 104 -6.10 4.13 -15.40
N LEU A 105 -6.84 3.00 -15.46
CA LEU A 105 -7.80 2.58 -14.45
C LEU A 105 -7.47 1.16 -14.00
N VAL A 106 -6.84 1.02 -12.83
CA VAL A 106 -6.47 -0.28 -12.29
C VAL A 106 -7.58 -0.77 -11.38
N PRO A 107 -8.23 -1.91 -11.65
CA PRO A 107 -9.32 -2.40 -10.81
C PRO A 107 -8.79 -2.73 -9.41
N VAL A 108 -9.53 -2.32 -8.39
CA VAL A 108 -9.19 -2.60 -7.00
C VAL A 108 -10.33 -3.33 -6.31
N ALA A 109 -9.98 -4.40 -5.59
CA ALA A 109 -10.92 -5.10 -4.73
C ALA A 109 -11.12 -4.27 -3.46
N THR A 110 -12.15 -3.42 -3.45
CA THR A 110 -12.55 -2.66 -2.26
C THR A 110 -13.82 -3.23 -1.66
N PRO A 111 -13.93 -3.31 -0.32
CA PRO A 111 -15.24 -3.48 0.30
C PRO A 111 -16.12 -2.27 -0.07
N VAL A 112 -17.35 -2.58 -0.50
CA VAL A 112 -18.32 -1.67 -1.15
C VAL A 112 -18.63 -0.39 -0.34
N ALA A 113 -18.36 -0.40 0.96
CA ALA A 113 -18.72 0.67 1.88
C ALA A 113 -17.79 1.91 1.88
N LEU A 114 -16.61 1.87 1.24
CA LEU A 114 -15.59 2.92 1.43
C LEU A 114 -15.78 4.18 0.57
N VAL A 115 -16.44 4.09 -0.58
CA VAL A 115 -16.54 5.21 -1.54
C VAL A 115 -17.91 5.24 -2.20
N ALA A 116 -18.55 6.40 -2.19
CA ALA A 116 -19.84 6.60 -2.84
C ALA A 116 -19.72 6.37 -4.36
N VAL A 117 -20.69 5.66 -4.93
CA VAL A 117 -20.76 5.42 -6.38
C VAL A 117 -20.88 6.74 -7.14
N GLY A 118 -20.16 6.84 -8.26
CA GLY A 118 -20.15 8.03 -9.10
C GLY A 118 -19.23 9.12 -8.56
N THR A 119 -18.14 8.75 -7.91
CA THR A 119 -17.23 9.72 -7.28
C THR A 119 -15.76 9.37 -7.52
N ALA A 120 -14.91 10.39 -7.49
CA ALA A 120 -13.47 10.27 -7.51
C ALA A 120 -12.87 11.08 -6.35
N THR A 121 -11.94 10.47 -5.62
CA THR A 121 -11.30 11.10 -4.46
C THR A 121 -9.79 11.00 -4.58
N LEU A 122 -9.07 12.08 -4.27
CA LEU A 122 -7.62 12.02 -4.17
C LEU A 122 -7.19 11.09 -3.04
N VAL A 123 -6.18 10.26 -3.29
CA VAL A 123 -5.69 9.31 -2.30
C VAL A 123 -4.22 9.50 -1.99
N ALA A 124 -3.88 9.36 -0.72
CA ALA A 124 -2.50 9.13 -0.29
C ALA A 124 -2.17 7.65 -0.47
N VAL A 125 -0.94 7.35 -0.88
CA VAL A 125 -0.49 5.96 -1.05
C VAL A 125 0.87 5.75 -0.42
N ARG A 126 1.08 4.58 0.15
CA ARG A 126 2.38 4.07 0.54
C ARG A 126 2.86 3.12 -0.55
N ALA A 127 3.91 3.50 -1.24
CA ALA A 127 4.56 2.69 -2.24
C ALA A 127 5.67 1.85 -1.59
N GLU A 128 5.66 0.56 -1.86
CA GLU A 128 6.70 -0.39 -1.49
C GLU A 128 7.29 -0.99 -2.75
N ASP A 129 8.55 -0.66 -3.03
CA ASP A 129 9.32 -1.24 -4.13
C ASP A 129 10.17 -2.40 -3.61
N LEU A 130 9.87 -3.59 -4.12
CA LEU A 130 10.52 -4.85 -3.79
C LEU A 130 11.50 -5.31 -4.88
N GLY A 131 11.68 -4.53 -5.96
CA GLY A 131 12.47 -4.88 -7.14
C GLY A 131 11.58 -5.32 -8.30
N PRO A 132 11.17 -6.60 -8.40
CA PRO A 132 10.31 -7.06 -9.50
C PRO A 132 8.83 -6.72 -9.29
N ARG A 133 8.48 -6.18 -8.12
CA ARG A 133 7.12 -5.82 -7.74
C ARG A 133 7.10 -4.48 -7.04
N LEU A 134 6.08 -3.68 -7.34
CA LEU A 134 5.77 -2.45 -6.64
C LEU A 134 4.35 -2.54 -6.11
N THR A 135 4.17 -2.29 -4.83
CA THR A 135 2.86 -2.33 -4.19
C THR A 135 2.46 -0.92 -3.78
N LEU A 136 1.25 -0.51 -4.14
CA LEU A 136 0.62 0.73 -3.68
C LEU A 136 -0.47 0.37 -2.67
N THR A 137 -0.29 0.85 -1.44
CA THR A 137 -1.29 0.71 -0.38
C THR A 137 -1.93 2.07 -0.11
N LEU A 138 -3.24 2.17 -0.22
CA LEU A 138 -3.95 3.40 0.12
C LEU A 138 -3.83 3.69 1.61
N VAL A 139 -3.57 4.95 1.94
CA VAL A 139 -3.40 5.44 3.32
C VAL A 139 -4.62 6.27 3.70
N GLY A 140 -5.08 6.11 4.95
CA GLY A 140 -6.21 6.88 5.48
C GLY A 140 -7.60 6.38 5.06
N VAL A 141 -7.69 5.15 4.52
CA VAL A 141 -8.96 4.45 4.27
C VAL A 141 -9.27 3.50 5.44
N ALA A 142 -10.54 3.37 5.82
CA ALA A 142 -10.93 2.43 6.88
C ALA A 142 -10.62 0.99 6.44
N ALA A 143 -10.16 0.17 7.39
CA ALA A 143 -9.69 -1.18 7.12
C ALA A 143 -10.78 -2.08 6.47
N PRO A 144 -10.41 -3.08 5.64
CA PRO A 144 -9.05 -3.43 5.21
C PRO A 144 -8.43 -2.41 4.23
N ASN A 145 -7.13 -2.13 4.40
CA ASN A 145 -6.37 -1.25 3.51
C ASN A 145 -6.45 -1.74 2.07
N VAL A 146 -6.67 -0.82 1.12
CA VAL A 146 -6.71 -1.17 -0.30
C VAL A 146 -5.28 -1.28 -0.81
N VAL A 147 -4.91 -2.46 -1.31
CA VAL A 147 -3.55 -2.77 -1.77
C VAL A 147 -3.59 -3.18 -3.24
N VAL A 148 -2.70 -2.60 -4.03
CA VAL A 148 -2.56 -2.90 -5.46
C VAL A 148 -1.11 -3.26 -5.75
N SER A 149 -0.87 -4.45 -6.28
CA SER A 149 0.47 -4.93 -6.61
C SER A 149 0.69 -4.97 -8.12
N PHE A 150 1.78 -4.34 -8.54
CA PHE A 150 2.23 -4.26 -9.92
C PHE A 150 3.48 -5.13 -10.11
N SER A 151 3.63 -5.71 -11.30
CA SER A 151 4.92 -6.21 -11.75
C SER A 151 5.72 -5.07 -12.37
N VAL A 152 7.00 -4.99 -12.04
CA VAL A 152 7.89 -3.95 -12.57
C VAL A 152 8.59 -4.47 -13.83
N ARG A 153 8.58 -3.68 -14.90
CA ARG A 153 9.31 -3.96 -16.14
C ARG A 153 10.27 -2.80 -16.43
N LEU A 154 11.55 -3.16 -16.54
CA LEU A 154 12.64 -2.24 -16.91
C LEU A 154 12.75 -2.12 -18.43
#